data_AF-A0A7W0XMS9-F1
#
_entry.id   AF-A0A7W0XMS9-F1
#
_cell.length_a   1.000
_cell.length_b   1.000
_cell.length_c   1.000
_cell.angle_alpha   90.00
_cell.angle_beta   90.00
_cell.angle_gamma   90.00
#
_symmetry.space_group_name_H-M   'P 1'
#
loop_
_entity.id
_entity.type
_entity.pdbx_description
1 polymer ?
#
loop_
_entity_poly.entity_id
_entity_poly.type
_entity_poly.pdbx_seq_one_letter_code
_entity_poly.pdbx_strand_id
1 'polypeptide(L)'
;IQSRYGFNPHHLRLADACEFFIGQGAKVGLGGHLMGQKVTDQVAEMRSLPAGIDQRSPARHPDWLGPDDLALKIEEIREATNGEIPIQLKLGASRVYDDVRMAVKCGPDSIYIDGMEGGTGAGPHIATEDTGVPGIAAIRQARRAIDELGKRGEVTLIYAGGIRNGGDIAKALALGADAIAIGHSVMMALNCNKDIPEADFENEIGVPAGYCYHCHTGRCPVGVATQDPELRKRLDPDAAAERVYNFLHTLTMECQMLARACGKTNVHSLEPEDLAALTMEASAMAQVPLAGTDYTVGVPDYHHIG
;
A
#
# COMPACT_ATOMS: atom_id res chain seq x y z
N ILE A 1 10.06 0.49 -9.63
CA ILE A 1 9.02 1.09 -10.53
C ILE A 1 9.37 0.84 -11.99
N GLN A 2 8.40 0.95 -12.91
CA GLN A 2 8.53 0.60 -14.34
C GLN A 2 9.69 1.32 -15.05
N SER A 3 9.96 2.58 -14.71
CA SER A 3 11.02 3.38 -15.36
C SER A 3 12.44 3.10 -14.87
N ARG A 4 12.64 2.28 -13.82
CA ARG A 4 13.96 2.05 -13.19
C ARG A 4 14.71 3.33 -12.78
N TYR A 5 13.99 4.42 -12.49
CA TYR A 5 14.61 5.67 -12.06
C TYR A 5 15.51 5.46 -10.85
N GLY A 6 16.76 5.91 -10.95
CA GLY A 6 17.75 5.83 -9.86
C GLY A 6 18.12 4.40 -9.45
N PHE A 7 17.74 3.37 -10.22
CA PHE A 7 18.13 2.00 -9.91
C PHE A 7 19.64 1.83 -10.05
N ASN A 8 20.27 1.39 -8.97
CA ASN A 8 21.70 1.12 -8.91
C ASN A 8 21.92 -0.18 -8.13
N PRO A 9 22.64 -1.18 -8.68
CA PRO A 9 23.00 -2.41 -7.97
C PRO A 9 23.70 -2.20 -6.62
N HIS A 10 24.44 -1.09 -6.46
CA HIS A 10 25.04 -0.74 -5.18
C HIS A 10 24.00 -0.43 -4.12
N HIS A 11 22.93 0.30 -4.45
CA HIS A 11 21.82 0.56 -3.52
C HIS A 11 21.02 -0.71 -3.23
N LEU A 12 20.86 -1.58 -4.23
CA LEU A 12 20.19 -2.87 -4.05
C LEU A 12 20.88 -3.72 -2.97
N ARG A 13 22.22 -3.78 -2.96
CA ARG A 13 23.00 -4.52 -1.96
C ARG A 13 22.98 -3.89 -0.55
N LEU A 14 22.47 -2.67 -0.42
CA LEU A 14 22.32 -1.99 0.87
C LEU A 14 20.89 -2.09 1.41
N ALA A 15 19.94 -2.62 0.64
CA ALA A 15 18.55 -2.70 1.01
C ALA A 15 18.26 -3.94 1.86
N ASP A 16 17.27 -3.86 2.76
CA ASP A 16 16.78 -5.02 3.53
C ASP A 16 15.69 -5.80 2.78
N ALA A 17 15.18 -5.28 1.67
CA ALA A 17 14.18 -5.91 0.82
C ALA A 17 14.15 -5.28 -0.58
N CYS A 18 13.65 -6.00 -1.59
CA CYS A 18 13.44 -5.47 -2.94
C CYS A 18 11.97 -5.56 -3.36
N GLU A 19 11.38 -4.44 -3.80
CA GLU A 19 10.02 -4.41 -4.35
C GLU A 19 10.00 -4.26 -5.87
N PHE A 20 9.44 -5.26 -6.55
CA PHE A 20 8.94 -5.08 -7.90
C PHE A 20 7.55 -4.44 -7.85
N PHE A 21 7.54 -3.12 -8.05
CA PHE A 21 6.31 -2.35 -8.20
C PHE A 21 5.63 -2.66 -9.53
N ILE A 22 4.52 -3.40 -9.51
CA ILE A 22 3.71 -3.72 -10.70
C ILE A 22 2.53 -2.74 -10.81
N GLY A 23 1.90 -2.41 -9.68
CA GLY A 23 0.80 -1.45 -9.62
C GLY A 23 0.56 -0.86 -8.24
N GLN A 24 -0.36 0.10 -8.16
CA GLN A 24 -0.84 0.70 -6.91
C GLN A 24 -2.35 0.91 -6.99
N GLY A 25 -3.01 0.95 -5.84
CA GLY A 25 -4.47 1.07 -5.74
C GLY A 25 -5.05 2.32 -6.40
N ALA A 26 -4.41 3.48 -6.19
CA ALA A 26 -4.91 4.77 -6.66
C ALA A 26 -4.99 4.96 -8.19
N LYS A 27 -4.39 4.05 -8.97
CA LYS A 27 -4.29 4.14 -10.43
C LYS A 27 -3.83 2.81 -11.02
N VAL A 28 -4.66 1.78 -10.84
CA VAL A 28 -4.33 0.43 -11.30
C VAL A 28 -4.12 0.42 -12.82
N GLY A 29 -3.07 -0.23 -13.29
CA GLY A 29 -2.72 -0.29 -14.71
C GLY A 29 -2.01 0.97 -15.25
N LEU A 30 -1.65 1.94 -14.41
CA LEU A 30 -0.87 3.13 -14.79
C LEU A 30 0.48 3.20 -14.09
N GLY A 31 1.41 3.96 -14.69
CA GLY A 31 2.72 4.24 -14.12
C GLY A 31 2.76 5.40 -13.12
N GLY A 32 3.90 5.54 -12.47
CA GLY A 32 4.24 6.68 -11.63
C GLY A 32 4.12 8.03 -12.36
N HIS A 33 3.73 9.06 -11.62
CA HIS A 33 3.63 10.44 -12.11
C HIS A 33 4.35 11.35 -11.12
N LEU A 34 5.26 12.18 -11.61
CA LEU A 34 5.87 13.26 -10.86
C LEU A 34 5.85 14.53 -11.72
N MET A 35 5.18 15.58 -11.24
CA MET A 35 5.04 16.82 -12.00
C MET A 35 6.38 17.56 -12.06
N GLY A 36 6.66 18.24 -13.17
CA GLY A 36 7.94 18.89 -13.46
C GLY A 36 8.34 19.92 -12.40
N GLN A 37 7.37 20.63 -11.82
CA GLN A 37 7.59 21.56 -10.70
C GLN A 37 8.16 20.90 -9.43
N LYS A 38 8.08 19.57 -9.32
CA LYS A 38 8.68 18.77 -8.24
C LYS A 38 9.96 18.06 -8.68
N VAL A 39 10.40 18.27 -9.92
CA VAL A 39 11.65 17.73 -10.46
C VAL A 39 12.70 18.84 -10.36
N THR A 40 13.19 19.05 -9.14
CA THR A 40 14.34 19.92 -8.85
C THR A 40 15.62 19.32 -9.44
N ASP A 41 16.70 20.09 -9.48
CA ASP A 41 18.00 19.61 -9.96
C ASP A 41 18.48 18.36 -9.19
N GLN A 42 18.23 18.33 -7.88
CA GLN A 42 18.52 17.15 -7.05
C GLN A 42 17.71 15.91 -7.49
N VAL A 43 16.40 16.07 -7.74
CA VAL A 43 15.54 14.96 -8.19
C VAL A 43 15.90 14.52 -9.61
N ALA A 44 16.24 15.48 -10.47
CA ALA A 44 16.71 15.25 -11.82
C ALA A 44 18.00 14.40 -11.84
N GLU A 45 18.98 14.78 -11.01
CA GLU A 45 20.24 14.04 -10.83
C GLU A 45 19.98 12.60 -10.36
N MET A 46 19.18 12.42 -9.30
CA MET A 46 18.81 11.10 -8.77
C MET A 46 18.14 10.19 -9.81
N ARG A 47 17.44 10.77 -10.78
CA ARG A 47 16.68 10.02 -11.79
C ARG A 47 17.35 9.98 -13.15
N SER A 48 18.51 10.64 -13.30
CA SER A 48 19.21 10.81 -14.58
C SER A 48 18.29 11.37 -15.68
N LEU A 49 17.49 12.39 -15.33
CA LEU A 49 16.53 13.04 -16.21
C LEU A 49 16.65 14.57 -16.12
N PRO A 50 16.18 15.35 -17.12
CA PRO A 50 16.19 16.80 -17.04
C PRO A 50 15.27 17.34 -15.93
N ALA A 51 15.69 18.45 -15.29
CA ALA A 51 14.89 19.18 -14.32
C ALA A 51 13.69 19.87 -14.97
N GLY A 52 12.63 20.10 -14.19
CA GLY A 52 11.44 20.84 -14.62
C GLY A 52 10.50 20.09 -15.57
N ILE A 53 10.82 18.87 -16.00
CA ILE A 53 10.00 18.08 -16.93
C ILE A 53 9.13 17.07 -16.18
N ASP A 54 7.84 17.02 -16.53
CA ASP A 54 6.92 15.98 -16.06
C ASP A 54 7.48 14.57 -16.32
N GLN A 55 7.53 13.75 -15.28
CA GLN A 55 7.95 12.36 -15.40
C GLN A 55 6.75 11.44 -15.31
N ARG A 56 6.52 10.71 -16.40
CA ARG A 56 5.45 9.72 -16.52
C ARG A 56 6.09 8.38 -16.81
N SER A 57 5.99 7.47 -15.84
CA SER A 57 6.46 6.10 -16.05
C SER A 57 5.51 5.36 -16.99
N PRO A 58 6.03 4.42 -17.81
CA PRO A 58 5.18 3.55 -18.61
C PRO A 58 4.29 2.68 -17.70
N ALA A 59 3.15 2.26 -18.23
CA ALA A 59 2.21 1.40 -17.50
C ALA A 59 2.79 0.01 -17.18
N ARG A 60 3.64 -0.50 -18.08
CA ARG A 60 4.34 -1.78 -17.96
C ARG A 60 5.84 -1.58 -17.80
N HIS A 61 6.50 -2.55 -17.19
CA HIS A 61 7.95 -2.63 -17.23
C HIS A 61 8.39 -2.94 -18.67
N PRO A 62 9.43 -2.27 -19.19
CA PRO A 62 9.87 -2.47 -20.57
C PRO A 62 10.68 -3.76 -20.78
N ASP A 63 11.19 -4.34 -19.69
CA ASP A 63 12.16 -5.44 -19.65
C ASP A 63 11.54 -6.82 -19.35
N TRP A 64 10.21 -6.89 -19.17
CA TRP A 64 9.47 -8.14 -19.05
C TRP A 64 8.03 -7.98 -19.54
N LEU A 65 7.46 -9.03 -20.14
CA LEU A 65 6.12 -9.00 -20.72
C LEU A 65 5.10 -9.84 -19.95
N GLY A 66 5.56 -10.86 -19.22
CA GLY A 66 4.69 -11.77 -18.49
C GLY A 66 5.37 -12.41 -17.28
N PRO A 67 4.68 -13.36 -16.61
CA PRO A 67 5.17 -14.02 -15.41
C PRO A 67 6.50 -14.74 -15.58
N ASP A 68 6.73 -15.38 -16.72
CA ASP A 68 7.96 -16.15 -16.96
C ASP A 68 9.18 -15.21 -17.00
N ASP A 69 9.06 -14.07 -17.69
CA ASP A 69 10.10 -13.03 -17.70
C ASP A 69 10.28 -12.41 -16.29
N LEU A 70 9.18 -12.21 -15.56
CA LEU A 70 9.23 -11.69 -14.19
C LEU A 70 9.95 -12.64 -13.24
N ALA A 71 9.75 -13.95 -13.38
CA ALA A 71 10.46 -14.97 -12.60
C ALA A 71 11.98 -14.87 -12.83
N LEU A 72 12.43 -14.71 -14.08
CA LEU A 72 13.83 -14.46 -14.40
C LEU A 72 14.35 -13.17 -13.75
N LYS A 73 13.55 -12.10 -13.70
CA LYS A 73 13.92 -10.86 -13.00
C LYS A 73 14.05 -11.04 -11.49
N ILE A 74 13.19 -11.85 -10.89
CA ILE A 74 13.30 -12.19 -9.47
C ILE A 74 14.60 -12.99 -9.23
N GLU A 75 14.92 -13.95 -10.09
CA GLU A 75 16.18 -14.70 -10.02
C GLU A 75 17.40 -13.79 -10.17
N GLU A 76 17.42 -12.87 -11.13
CA GLU A 76 18.49 -11.88 -11.31
C GLU A 76 18.75 -11.07 -10.02
N ILE A 77 17.68 -10.61 -9.34
CA ILE A 77 17.80 -9.87 -8.07
C ILE A 77 18.27 -10.79 -6.95
N ARG A 78 17.76 -12.03 -6.90
CA ARG A 78 18.14 -13.02 -5.89
C ARG A 78 19.63 -13.36 -6.02
N GLU A 79 20.14 -13.55 -7.24
CA GLU A 79 21.57 -13.73 -7.51
C GLU A 79 22.39 -12.49 -7.14
N ALA A 80 21.94 -11.29 -7.53
CA ALA A 80 22.67 -10.05 -7.26
C ALA A 80 22.81 -9.73 -5.75
N THR A 81 21.95 -10.33 -4.93
CA THR A 81 21.86 -10.15 -3.47
C THR A 81 22.25 -11.42 -2.71
N ASN A 82 22.77 -12.46 -3.38
CA ASN A 82 23.07 -13.77 -2.80
C ASN A 82 21.89 -14.43 -2.05
N GLY A 83 20.65 -14.04 -2.36
CA GLY A 83 19.44 -14.49 -1.68
C GLY A 83 19.30 -14.00 -0.24
N GLU A 84 20.03 -12.96 0.16
CA GLU A 84 20.05 -12.45 1.54
C GLU A 84 18.84 -11.58 1.89
N ILE A 85 18.13 -11.06 0.88
CA ILE A 85 17.02 -10.12 1.08
C ILE A 85 15.72 -10.67 0.46
N PRO A 86 14.56 -10.44 1.10
CA PRO A 86 13.26 -10.79 0.55
C PRO A 86 12.90 -9.94 -0.67
N ILE A 87 12.21 -10.56 -1.62
CA ILE A 87 11.70 -9.95 -2.84
C ILE A 87 10.17 -9.93 -2.77
N GLN A 88 9.58 -8.74 -2.86
CA GLN A 88 8.15 -8.53 -2.83
C GLN A 88 7.59 -8.10 -4.19
N LEU A 89 6.41 -8.59 -4.53
CA LEU A 89 5.64 -8.14 -5.70
C LEU A 89 4.48 -7.25 -5.24
N LYS A 90 4.48 -5.98 -5.66
CA LYS A 90 3.42 -5.05 -5.33
C LYS A 90 2.41 -4.90 -6.46
N LEU A 91 1.20 -5.37 -6.21
CA LEU A 91 0.07 -5.41 -7.13
C LEU A 91 -0.96 -4.36 -6.71
N GLY A 92 -1.47 -3.60 -7.68
CA GLY A 92 -2.73 -2.87 -7.50
C GLY A 92 -3.89 -3.84 -7.63
N ALA A 93 -4.89 -3.74 -6.76
CA ALA A 93 -6.00 -4.68 -6.74
C ALA A 93 -6.86 -4.56 -8.01
N SER A 94 -6.75 -5.53 -8.92
CA SER A 94 -7.62 -5.67 -10.11
C SER A 94 -8.28 -7.04 -10.16
N ARG A 95 -7.71 -7.99 -10.91
CA ARG A 95 -8.18 -9.38 -10.97
C ARG A 95 -7.47 -10.17 -9.88
N VAL A 96 -7.70 -9.76 -8.63
CA VAL A 96 -6.82 -10.09 -7.49
C VAL A 96 -6.51 -11.58 -7.40
N TYR A 97 -7.52 -12.45 -7.48
CA TYR A 97 -7.31 -13.90 -7.43
C TYR A 97 -6.38 -14.41 -8.55
N ASP A 98 -6.60 -14.01 -9.81
CA ASP A 98 -5.78 -14.45 -10.94
C ASP A 98 -4.38 -13.83 -10.92
N ASP A 99 -4.31 -12.53 -10.66
CA ASP A 99 -3.06 -11.75 -10.61
C ASP A 99 -2.12 -12.32 -9.51
N VAL A 100 -2.68 -12.64 -8.33
CA VAL A 100 -1.92 -13.24 -7.22
C VAL A 100 -1.49 -14.67 -7.55
N ARG A 101 -2.34 -15.50 -8.17
CA ARG A 101 -1.93 -16.86 -8.58
C ARG A 101 -0.76 -16.85 -9.56
N MET A 102 -0.75 -15.89 -10.49
CA MET A 102 0.37 -15.70 -11.42
C MET A 102 1.62 -15.20 -10.69
N ALA A 103 1.46 -14.22 -9.80
CA ALA A 103 2.56 -13.65 -9.02
C ALA A 103 3.25 -14.69 -8.12
N VAL A 104 2.47 -15.54 -7.41
CA VAL A 104 3.02 -16.61 -6.56
C VAL A 104 3.95 -17.55 -7.35
N LYS A 105 3.59 -17.88 -8.60
CA LYS A 105 4.40 -18.76 -9.46
C LYS A 105 5.73 -18.14 -9.88
N CYS A 106 5.88 -16.83 -9.78
CA CYS A 106 7.14 -16.14 -10.06
C CYS A 106 8.18 -16.33 -8.93
N GLY A 107 7.79 -16.91 -7.79
CA GLY A 107 8.67 -17.17 -6.66
C GLY A 107 9.06 -15.94 -5.81
N PRO A 108 8.15 -15.02 -5.48
CA PRO A 108 8.44 -13.97 -4.51
C PRO A 108 8.36 -14.47 -3.07
N ASP A 109 8.98 -13.74 -2.14
CA ASP A 109 8.90 -14.01 -0.71
C ASP A 109 7.64 -13.36 -0.09
N SER A 110 7.13 -12.29 -0.72
CA SER A 110 5.86 -11.67 -0.32
C SER A 110 5.08 -11.06 -1.48
N ILE A 111 3.76 -10.97 -1.29
CA ILE A 111 2.85 -10.31 -2.20
C ILE A 111 2.20 -9.15 -1.46
N TYR A 112 2.42 -7.95 -1.98
CA TYR A 112 1.78 -6.73 -1.50
C TYR A 112 0.56 -6.45 -2.37
N ILE A 113 -0.63 -6.48 -1.78
CA ILE A 113 -1.88 -6.11 -2.45
C ILE A 113 -2.34 -4.71 -1.98
N ASP A 114 -2.45 -3.79 -2.93
CA ASP A 114 -2.84 -2.40 -2.69
C ASP A 114 -4.29 -2.18 -3.15
N GLY A 115 -5.21 -2.07 -2.19
CA GLY A 115 -6.64 -1.83 -2.43
C GLY A 115 -6.91 -0.46 -3.05
N MET A 116 -8.10 -0.26 -3.63
CA MET A 116 -8.48 1.00 -4.32
C MET A 116 -8.31 2.25 -3.42
N GLU A 117 -8.36 2.07 -2.11
CA GLU A 117 -8.21 3.11 -1.09
C GLU A 117 -6.75 3.61 -0.92
N GLY A 118 -5.82 3.10 -1.73
CA GLY A 118 -4.43 3.54 -1.78
C GLY A 118 -4.30 5.01 -2.17
N GLY A 119 -3.33 5.72 -1.57
CA GLY A 119 -3.07 7.12 -1.88
C GLY A 119 -2.15 7.33 -3.08
N THR A 120 -2.13 8.55 -3.62
CA THR A 120 -1.13 8.96 -4.64
C THR A 120 -0.76 10.44 -4.48
N GLY A 121 0.50 10.76 -4.78
CA GLY A 121 0.94 12.16 -4.86
C GLY A 121 0.52 12.86 -6.14
N ALA A 122 0.28 12.10 -7.22
CA ALA A 122 -0.19 12.61 -8.51
C ALA A 122 -0.76 11.47 -9.37
N GLY A 123 -1.83 11.74 -10.11
CA GLY A 123 -2.45 10.81 -11.06
C GLY A 123 -3.71 11.42 -11.66
N PRO A 124 -4.25 10.82 -12.74
CA PRO A 124 -5.56 11.21 -13.26
C PRO A 124 -6.65 10.94 -12.21
N HIS A 125 -7.50 11.93 -11.92
CA HIS A 125 -8.60 11.78 -10.96
C HIS A 125 -9.49 10.58 -11.30
N ILE A 126 -9.83 10.41 -12.58
CA ILE A 126 -10.64 9.29 -13.08
C ILE A 126 -10.02 7.93 -12.74
N ALA A 127 -8.69 7.81 -12.70
CA ALA A 127 -8.06 6.56 -12.33
C ALA A 127 -8.20 6.26 -10.83
N THR A 128 -8.17 7.30 -9.99
CA THR A 128 -8.35 7.14 -8.54
C THR A 128 -9.78 6.83 -8.15
N GLU A 129 -10.77 7.37 -8.89
CA GLU A 129 -12.19 7.14 -8.59
C GLU A 129 -12.74 5.85 -9.23
N ASP A 130 -12.26 5.49 -10.44
CA ASP A 130 -12.89 4.43 -11.25
C ASP A 130 -12.02 3.17 -11.46
N THR A 131 -10.85 3.07 -10.80
CA THR A 131 -10.02 1.85 -10.88
C THR A 131 -9.72 1.27 -9.51
N GLY A 132 -9.43 -0.04 -9.49
CA GLY A 132 -9.12 -0.76 -8.27
C GLY A 132 -10.26 -1.64 -7.77
N VAL A 133 -9.97 -2.43 -6.74
CA VAL A 133 -10.93 -3.25 -6.01
C VAL A 133 -10.88 -2.86 -4.53
N PRO A 134 -12.03 -2.76 -3.83
CA PRO A 134 -12.07 -2.49 -2.40
C PRO A 134 -11.22 -3.47 -1.60
N GLY A 135 -10.48 -2.95 -0.63
CA GLY A 135 -9.50 -3.73 0.11
C GLY A 135 -10.06 -4.95 0.85
N ILE A 136 -11.25 -4.81 1.44
CA ILE A 136 -11.95 -5.90 2.14
C ILE A 136 -12.17 -7.11 1.21
N ALA A 137 -12.50 -6.88 -0.06
CA ALA A 137 -12.66 -7.95 -1.04
C ALA A 137 -11.31 -8.49 -1.55
N ALA A 138 -10.33 -7.59 -1.73
CA ALA A 138 -9.02 -7.95 -2.26
C ALA A 138 -8.26 -8.92 -1.34
N ILE A 139 -8.28 -8.72 -0.02
CA ILE A 139 -7.54 -9.57 0.94
C ILE A 139 -7.97 -11.03 0.82
N ARG A 140 -9.28 -11.30 0.84
CA ARG A 140 -9.81 -12.68 0.76
C ARG A 140 -9.47 -13.36 -0.56
N GLN A 141 -9.58 -12.64 -1.67
CA GLN A 141 -9.22 -13.17 -2.99
C GLN A 141 -7.73 -13.51 -3.08
N ALA A 142 -6.86 -12.64 -2.54
CA ALA A 142 -5.42 -12.86 -2.51
C ALA A 142 -5.04 -14.04 -1.61
N ARG A 143 -5.62 -14.10 -0.40
CA ARG A 143 -5.38 -15.18 0.56
C ARG A 143 -5.75 -16.54 -0.04
N ARG A 144 -6.97 -16.66 -0.58
CA ARG A 144 -7.46 -17.86 -1.26
C ARG A 144 -6.54 -18.29 -2.40
N ALA A 145 -6.07 -17.35 -3.22
CA ALA A 145 -5.15 -17.63 -4.32
C ALA A 145 -3.83 -18.26 -3.83
N ILE A 146 -3.25 -17.77 -2.73
CA ILE A 146 -2.01 -18.30 -2.16
C ILE A 146 -2.27 -19.68 -1.51
N ASP A 147 -3.41 -19.85 -0.83
CA ASP A 147 -3.74 -21.10 -0.12
C ASP A 147 -4.02 -22.26 -1.07
N GLU A 148 -4.79 -22.03 -2.14
CA GLU A 148 -5.07 -23.06 -3.15
C GLU A 148 -3.82 -23.49 -3.94
N LEU A 149 -2.77 -22.65 -3.96
CA LEU A 149 -1.46 -23.02 -4.51
C LEU A 149 -0.57 -23.73 -3.49
N GLY A 150 -1.06 -23.94 -2.26
CA GLY A 150 -0.30 -24.60 -1.19
C GLY A 150 0.85 -23.75 -0.66
N LYS A 151 0.80 -22.43 -0.82
CA LYS A 151 1.90 -21.49 -0.46
C LYS A 151 1.64 -20.71 0.83
N ARG A 152 0.67 -21.15 1.65
CA ARG A 152 0.43 -20.59 2.98
C ARG A 152 1.68 -20.76 3.86
N GLY A 153 2.12 -19.69 4.50
CA GLY A 153 3.32 -19.68 5.34
C GLY A 153 4.65 -19.61 4.56
N GLU A 154 4.64 -19.84 3.24
CA GLU A 154 5.81 -19.61 2.38
C GLU A 154 5.81 -18.20 1.77
N VAL A 155 4.64 -17.73 1.32
CA VAL A 155 4.47 -16.38 0.75
C VAL A 155 3.67 -15.53 1.72
N THR A 156 4.28 -14.43 2.17
CA THR A 156 3.64 -13.46 3.07
C THR A 156 2.68 -12.57 2.28
N LEU A 157 1.42 -12.48 2.70
CA LEU A 157 0.44 -11.54 2.15
C LEU A 157 0.47 -10.21 2.92
N ILE A 158 0.95 -9.16 2.26
CA ILE A 158 0.96 -7.79 2.79
C ILE A 158 -0.25 -7.04 2.21
N TYR A 159 -1.08 -6.46 3.06
CA TYR A 159 -2.20 -5.62 2.63
C TYR A 159 -1.92 -4.13 2.84
N ALA A 160 -2.33 -3.30 1.90
CA ALA A 160 -2.43 -1.86 2.07
C ALA A 160 -3.68 -1.27 1.42
N GLY A 161 -4.08 -0.11 1.93
CA GLY A 161 -5.25 0.64 1.44
C GLY A 161 -6.17 1.01 2.60
N GLY A 162 -6.41 2.31 2.80
CA GLY A 162 -7.46 2.78 3.73
C GLY A 162 -7.28 2.50 5.22
N ILE A 163 -6.13 1.96 5.68
CA ILE A 163 -5.88 1.64 7.10
C ILE A 163 -5.65 2.92 7.93
N ARG A 164 -6.50 3.15 8.93
CA ARG A 164 -6.48 4.38 9.74
C ARG A 164 -6.36 4.14 11.24
N ASN A 165 -6.83 3.01 11.74
CA ASN A 165 -6.86 2.66 13.16
C ASN A 165 -6.56 1.16 13.38
N GLY A 166 -6.39 0.72 14.62
CA GLY A 166 -6.12 -0.68 14.95
C GLY A 166 -7.29 -1.63 14.65
N GLY A 167 -8.52 -1.11 14.53
CA GLY A 167 -9.66 -1.86 14.03
C GLY A 167 -9.56 -2.23 12.56
N ASP A 168 -9.07 -1.32 11.73
CA ASP A 168 -8.80 -1.60 10.32
C ASP A 168 -7.69 -2.67 10.20
N ILE A 169 -6.65 -2.60 11.05
CA ILE A 169 -5.57 -3.62 11.12
C ILE A 169 -6.13 -4.98 11.52
N ALA A 170 -6.87 -5.06 12.63
CA ALA A 170 -7.42 -6.31 13.13
C ALA A 170 -8.33 -6.99 12.10
N LYS A 171 -9.17 -6.22 11.39
CA LYS A 171 -9.99 -6.74 10.29
C LYS A 171 -9.15 -7.28 9.15
N ALA A 172 -8.13 -6.55 8.72
CA ALA A 172 -7.30 -7.00 7.61
C ALA A 172 -6.52 -8.28 7.95
N LEU A 173 -6.00 -8.40 9.19
CA LEU A 173 -5.39 -9.63 9.70
C LEU A 173 -6.40 -10.78 9.73
N ALA A 174 -7.58 -10.57 10.31
CA ALA A 174 -8.66 -11.56 10.36
C ALA A 174 -9.06 -12.04 8.95
N LEU A 175 -9.08 -11.16 7.95
CA LEU A 175 -9.40 -11.53 6.56
C LEU A 175 -8.27 -12.32 5.87
N GLY A 176 -7.10 -12.44 6.49
CA GLY A 176 -6.00 -13.30 6.05
C GLY A 176 -4.73 -12.57 5.58
N ALA A 177 -4.61 -11.26 5.81
CA ALA A 177 -3.33 -10.59 5.63
C ALA A 177 -2.34 -11.02 6.73
N ASP A 178 -1.08 -11.22 6.36
CA ASP A 178 0.01 -11.56 7.27
C ASP A 178 0.70 -10.30 7.83
N ALA A 179 0.70 -9.21 7.06
CA ALA A 179 1.21 -7.90 7.49
C ALA A 179 0.44 -6.74 6.85
N ILE A 180 0.47 -5.58 7.49
CA ILE A 180 -0.26 -4.39 7.06
C ILE A 180 0.71 -3.26 6.76
N ALA A 181 0.64 -2.71 5.55
CA ALA A 181 1.39 -1.53 5.15
C ALA A 181 0.52 -0.28 5.21
N ILE A 182 1.08 0.79 5.79
CA ILE A 182 0.39 2.05 6.06
C ILE A 182 1.18 3.22 5.46
N GLY A 183 0.46 4.13 4.80
CA GLY A 183 1.06 5.29 4.12
C GLY A 183 0.36 6.58 4.46
N HIS A 184 -0.88 6.77 3.98
CA HIS A 184 -1.60 8.03 4.14
C HIS A 184 -1.84 8.41 5.61
N SER A 185 -2.24 7.46 6.46
CA SER A 185 -2.43 7.72 7.89
C SER A 185 -1.14 8.10 8.62
N VAL A 186 0.00 7.55 8.20
CA VAL A 186 1.33 7.99 8.67
C VAL A 186 1.63 9.41 8.20
N MET A 187 1.28 9.76 6.95
CA MET A 187 1.42 11.15 6.47
C MET A 187 0.56 12.13 7.27
N MET A 188 -0.64 11.73 7.69
CA MET A 188 -1.49 12.53 8.59
C MET A 188 -0.80 12.74 9.95
N ALA A 189 -0.21 11.70 10.53
CA ALA A 189 0.57 11.80 11.76
C ALA A 189 1.81 12.70 11.60
N LEU A 190 2.46 12.66 10.43
CA LEU A 190 3.61 13.51 10.12
C LEU A 190 3.24 14.99 10.17
N ASN A 191 2.21 15.42 9.42
CA ASN A 191 1.61 16.77 9.44
C ASN A 191 0.56 16.99 8.34
N CYS A 192 0.29 16.02 7.46
CA CYS A 192 -0.64 16.21 6.34
C CYS A 192 -1.96 16.81 6.83
N ASN A 193 -2.40 17.90 6.18
CA ASN A 193 -3.62 18.64 6.52
C ASN A 193 -3.70 19.26 7.92
N LYS A 194 -2.63 19.21 8.72
CA LYS A 194 -2.58 19.82 10.05
C LYS A 194 -2.47 21.35 9.96
N ASP A 195 -3.26 22.05 10.74
CA ASP A 195 -3.13 23.48 10.95
C ASP A 195 -1.96 23.75 11.92
N ILE A 196 -0.86 24.30 11.38
CA ILE A 196 0.36 24.65 12.15
C ILE A 196 0.66 26.14 11.93
N PRO A 197 1.30 26.83 12.90
CA PRO A 197 1.51 28.28 12.83
C PRO A 197 2.21 28.76 11.54
N GLU A 198 3.10 27.94 10.99
CA GLU A 198 3.87 28.24 9.79
C GLU A 198 3.14 27.96 8.48
N ALA A 199 2.00 27.26 8.52
CA ALA A 199 1.26 26.86 7.33
C ALA A 199 0.22 27.91 6.93
N ASP A 200 0.19 28.22 5.64
CA ASP A 200 -0.80 29.11 5.04
C ASP A 200 -1.49 28.39 3.88
N PHE A 201 -2.47 27.55 4.23
CA PHE A 201 -3.16 26.72 3.23
C PHE A 201 -3.97 27.55 2.22
N GLU A 202 -4.59 28.63 2.68
CA GLU A 202 -5.45 29.46 1.84
C GLU A 202 -4.63 30.21 0.79
N ASN A 203 -3.50 30.81 1.15
CA ASN A 203 -2.68 31.53 0.18
C ASN A 203 -1.84 30.61 -0.71
N GLU A 204 -1.37 29.47 -0.19
CA GLU A 204 -0.48 28.58 -0.96
C GLU A 204 -1.23 27.63 -1.91
N ILE A 205 -2.38 27.13 -1.47
CA ILE A 205 -3.14 26.08 -2.17
C ILE A 205 -4.59 26.50 -2.46
N GLY A 206 -5.14 27.51 -1.78
CA GLY A 206 -6.51 27.98 -2.04
C GLY A 206 -7.60 27.19 -1.31
N VAL A 207 -7.25 26.43 -0.27
CA VAL A 207 -8.19 25.66 0.55
C VAL A 207 -7.82 25.80 2.02
N PRO A 208 -8.74 25.60 2.98
CA PRO A 208 -8.39 25.57 4.40
C PRO A 208 -7.62 24.28 4.78
N ALA A 209 -6.93 24.32 5.92
CA ALA A 209 -6.35 23.12 6.53
C ALA A 209 -7.44 22.05 6.74
N GLY A 210 -7.10 20.77 6.55
CA GLY A 210 -8.07 19.67 6.56
C GLY A 210 -8.61 19.27 5.19
N TYR A 211 -8.50 20.12 4.17
CA TYR A 211 -9.14 19.94 2.85
C TYR A 211 -8.15 19.91 1.67
N CYS A 212 -6.86 19.78 1.93
CA CYS A 212 -5.83 19.76 0.91
C CYS A 212 -5.60 18.36 0.31
N TYR A 213 -5.80 18.26 -1.00
CA TYR A 213 -5.47 17.10 -1.84
C TYR A 213 -4.52 17.47 -3.00
N HIS A 214 -3.80 18.59 -2.86
CA HIS A 214 -3.00 19.22 -3.92
C HIS A 214 -1.53 18.77 -3.92
N CYS A 215 -1.24 17.55 -3.48
CA CYS A 215 0.12 16.99 -3.37
C CYS A 215 0.93 17.09 -4.68
N HIS A 216 0.24 17.04 -5.82
CA HIS A 216 0.79 17.11 -7.17
C HIS A 216 1.38 18.50 -7.48
N THR A 217 0.91 19.56 -6.80
CA THR A 217 1.35 20.94 -7.02
C THR A 217 2.77 21.20 -6.50
N GLY A 218 3.26 20.38 -5.58
CA GLY A 218 4.53 20.62 -4.91
C GLY A 218 4.51 21.80 -3.94
N ARG A 219 3.34 22.38 -3.62
CA ARG A 219 3.19 23.54 -2.72
C ARG A 219 2.60 23.15 -1.36
N CYS A 220 3.01 22.01 -0.81
CA CYS A 220 2.45 21.48 0.44
C CYS A 220 2.77 22.43 1.62
N PRO A 221 1.75 23.04 2.27
CA PRO A 221 2.00 24.09 3.27
C PRO A 221 2.66 23.63 4.56
N VAL A 222 2.65 22.32 4.79
CA VAL A 222 3.17 21.67 5.99
C VAL A 222 4.48 20.92 5.75
N GLY A 223 5.12 21.13 4.59
CA GLY A 223 6.45 20.58 4.29
C GLY A 223 6.50 19.09 3.96
N VAL A 224 5.36 18.38 3.87
CA VAL A 224 5.32 16.93 3.64
C VAL A 224 5.54 16.56 2.16
N ALA A 225 4.68 17.07 1.26
CA ALA A 225 4.65 16.64 -0.15
C ALA A 225 5.21 17.71 -1.12
N THR A 226 6.32 18.36 -0.75
CA THR A 226 6.93 19.49 -1.46
C THR A 226 8.43 19.29 -1.69
N GLN A 227 8.98 19.92 -2.72
CA GLN A 227 10.42 20.05 -2.94
C GLN A 227 10.93 21.49 -2.73
N ASP A 228 10.03 22.42 -2.42
CA ASP A 228 10.38 23.81 -2.10
C ASP A 228 11.16 23.86 -0.79
N PRO A 229 12.40 24.41 -0.78
CA PRO A 229 13.23 24.46 0.42
C PRO A 229 12.59 25.21 1.59
N GLU A 230 11.82 26.27 1.36
CA GLU A 230 11.16 27.05 2.41
C GLU A 230 9.98 26.29 3.00
N LEU A 231 9.17 25.65 2.15
CA LEU A 231 8.06 24.83 2.63
C LEU A 231 8.55 23.60 3.40
N ARG A 232 9.64 22.95 2.96
CA ARG A 232 10.22 21.78 3.64
C ARG A 232 10.69 22.09 5.06
N LYS A 233 11.20 23.30 5.33
CA LYS A 233 11.65 23.72 6.68
C LYS A 233 10.53 23.65 7.73
N ARG A 234 9.27 23.69 7.31
CA ARG A 234 8.10 23.63 8.19
C ARG A 234 7.84 22.23 8.76
N LEU A 235 8.46 21.20 8.19
CA LEU A 235 8.43 19.85 8.75
C LEU A 235 9.64 19.64 9.66
N ASP A 236 9.43 19.80 10.97
CA ASP A 236 10.38 19.37 12.00
C ASP A 236 10.42 17.83 12.05
N PRO A 237 11.54 17.17 11.68
CA PRO A 237 11.64 15.71 11.64
C PRO A 237 11.51 15.05 13.01
N ASP A 238 12.05 15.66 14.06
CA ASP A 238 12.07 15.05 15.40
C ASP A 238 10.66 15.06 16.01
N ALA A 239 10.00 16.22 15.92
CA ALA A 239 8.61 16.33 16.37
C ALA A 239 7.66 15.47 15.53
N ALA A 240 7.92 15.34 14.22
CA ALA A 240 7.12 14.48 13.35
C ALA A 240 7.33 12.99 13.65
N ALA A 241 8.56 12.57 13.95
CA ALA A 241 8.89 11.21 14.35
C ALA A 241 8.17 10.82 15.64
N GLU A 242 8.13 11.70 16.64
CA GLU A 242 7.39 11.45 17.90
C GLU A 242 5.89 11.24 17.64
N ARG A 243 5.27 12.04 16.77
CA ARG A 243 3.85 11.87 16.41
C ARG A 243 3.60 10.55 15.68
N VAL A 244 4.48 10.19 14.75
CA VAL A 244 4.40 8.90 14.05
C VAL A 244 4.56 7.75 15.05
N TYR A 245 5.52 7.83 15.97
CA TYR A 245 5.70 6.84 17.03
C TYR A 245 4.42 6.67 17.86
N ASN A 246 3.84 7.76 18.34
CA ASN A 246 2.60 7.74 19.13
C ASN A 246 1.43 7.12 18.33
N PHE A 247 1.33 7.44 17.04
CA PHE A 247 0.33 6.85 16.15
C PHE A 247 0.52 5.34 15.99
N LEU A 248 1.71 4.87 15.65
CA LEU A 248 2.02 3.44 15.50
C LEU A 248 1.82 2.66 16.81
N HIS A 249 2.21 3.26 17.94
CA HIS A 249 2.01 2.67 19.26
C HIS A 249 0.52 2.52 19.57
N THR A 250 -0.29 3.54 19.26
CA THR A 250 -1.75 3.51 19.43
C THR A 250 -2.40 2.43 18.57
N LEU A 251 -2.04 2.36 17.28
CA LEU A 251 -2.51 1.30 16.37
C LEU A 251 -2.23 -0.10 16.93
N THR A 252 -1.03 -0.30 17.48
CA THR A 252 -0.61 -1.57 18.07
C THR A 252 -1.49 -1.93 19.27
N MET A 253 -1.71 -0.99 20.20
CA MET A 253 -2.54 -1.22 21.38
C MET A 253 -4.00 -1.52 21.00
N GLU A 254 -4.56 -0.78 20.04
CA GLU A 254 -5.93 -1.00 19.54
C GLU A 254 -6.09 -2.38 18.90
N CYS A 255 -5.14 -2.80 18.06
CA CYS A 255 -5.15 -4.13 17.45
C CYS A 255 -5.04 -5.25 18.51
N GLN A 256 -4.14 -5.10 19.49
CA GLN A 256 -4.02 -6.04 20.60
C GLN A 256 -5.29 -6.11 21.46
N MET A 257 -5.94 -4.97 21.70
CA MET A 257 -7.21 -4.91 22.43
C MET A 257 -8.30 -5.71 21.72
N LEU A 258 -8.40 -5.60 20.39
CA LEU A 258 -9.37 -6.35 19.59
C LEU A 258 -9.06 -7.85 19.56
N ALA A 259 -7.80 -8.24 19.40
CA ALA A 259 -7.40 -9.66 19.48
C ALA A 259 -7.79 -10.28 20.83
N ARG A 260 -7.57 -9.55 21.94
CA ARG A 260 -8.00 -10.00 23.28
C ARG A 260 -9.52 -10.07 23.43
N ALA A 261 -10.25 -9.13 22.84
CA ALA A 261 -11.71 -9.15 22.84
C ALA A 261 -12.27 -10.40 22.13
N CYS A 262 -11.56 -10.90 21.10
CA CYS A 262 -11.84 -12.15 20.40
C CYS A 262 -11.26 -13.40 21.11
N GLY A 263 -10.70 -13.25 22.32
CA GLY A 263 -10.13 -14.37 23.09
C GLY A 263 -8.78 -14.88 22.55
N LYS A 264 -8.11 -14.12 21.67
CA LYS A 264 -6.82 -14.49 21.06
C LYS A 264 -5.65 -13.90 21.86
N THR A 265 -4.58 -14.67 21.97
CA THR A 265 -3.32 -14.24 22.62
C THR A 265 -2.31 -13.64 21.65
N ASN A 266 -2.50 -13.85 20.34
CA ASN A 266 -1.69 -13.33 19.25
C ASN A 266 -2.60 -12.71 18.19
N VAL A 267 -2.22 -11.55 17.64
CA VAL A 267 -2.98 -10.85 16.59
C VAL A 267 -3.06 -11.66 15.30
N HIS A 268 -2.07 -12.52 15.02
CA HIS A 268 -2.09 -13.43 13.87
C HIS A 268 -2.99 -14.66 14.08
N SER A 269 -3.62 -14.79 15.25
CA SER A 269 -4.66 -15.79 15.50
C SER A 269 -6.07 -15.25 15.28
N LEU A 270 -6.20 -14.00 14.82
CA LEU A 270 -7.45 -13.46 14.33
C LEU A 270 -7.84 -14.19 13.03
N GLU A 271 -9.09 -14.59 12.94
CA GLU A 271 -9.64 -15.37 11.84
C GLU A 271 -10.92 -14.70 11.30
N PRO A 272 -11.40 -15.06 10.09
CA PRO A 272 -12.64 -14.51 9.56
C PRO A 272 -13.84 -14.67 10.50
N GLU A 273 -13.83 -15.70 11.35
CA GLU A 273 -14.83 -16.03 12.38
C GLU A 273 -14.92 -15.01 13.50
N ASP A 274 -13.88 -14.20 13.69
CA ASP A 274 -13.87 -13.11 14.65
C ASP A 274 -14.59 -11.85 14.12
N LEU A 275 -15.04 -11.88 12.85
CA LEU A 275 -15.75 -10.79 12.19
C LEU A 275 -17.23 -11.13 11.97
N ALA A 276 -18.06 -10.09 12.01
CA ALA A 276 -19.46 -10.16 11.62
C ALA A 276 -19.80 -9.00 10.68
N ALA A 277 -20.41 -9.31 9.54
CA ALA A 277 -20.87 -8.32 8.58
C ALA A 277 -22.19 -7.70 9.03
N LEU A 278 -22.27 -6.36 8.97
CA LEU A 278 -23.49 -5.62 9.29
C LEU A 278 -24.45 -5.49 8.09
N THR A 279 -23.96 -5.76 6.89
CA THR A 279 -24.75 -5.70 5.66
C THR A 279 -24.46 -6.89 4.74
N MET A 280 -25.39 -7.16 3.84
CA MET A 280 -25.27 -8.23 2.83
C MET A 280 -24.07 -8.01 1.91
N GLU A 281 -23.80 -6.76 1.53
CA GLU A 281 -22.68 -6.38 0.67
C GLU A 281 -21.35 -6.61 1.37
N ALA A 282 -21.25 -6.24 2.65
CA ALA A 282 -20.06 -6.50 3.45
C ALA A 282 -19.82 -8.01 3.59
N SER A 283 -20.88 -8.80 3.83
CA SER A 283 -20.78 -10.27 3.86
C SER A 283 -20.33 -10.85 2.53
N ALA A 284 -20.89 -10.38 1.41
CA ALA A 284 -20.56 -10.86 0.07
C ALA A 284 -19.10 -10.55 -0.30
N MET A 285 -18.61 -9.35 0.04
CA MET A 285 -17.25 -8.91 -0.26
C MET A 285 -16.20 -9.56 0.64
N ALA A 286 -16.45 -9.57 1.95
CA ALA A 286 -15.51 -10.08 2.95
C ALA A 286 -15.60 -11.60 3.13
N GLN A 287 -16.66 -12.23 2.62
CA GLN A 287 -16.97 -13.65 2.82
C GLN A 287 -17.00 -14.01 4.32
N VAL A 288 -17.66 -13.17 5.12
CA VAL A 288 -17.88 -13.35 6.57
C VAL A 288 -19.38 -13.38 6.87
N PRO A 289 -19.83 -14.06 7.95
CA PRO A 289 -21.24 -14.22 8.25
C PRO A 289 -21.90 -12.90 8.62
N LEU A 290 -23.21 -12.78 8.36
CA LEU A 290 -23.99 -11.65 8.85
C LEU A 290 -24.15 -11.72 10.37
N ALA A 291 -24.05 -10.56 11.01
CA ALA A 291 -24.20 -10.43 12.45
C ALA A 291 -25.49 -11.10 12.97
N GLY A 292 -25.33 -12.03 13.90
CA GLY A 292 -26.43 -12.78 14.51
C GLY A 292 -26.90 -14.00 13.69
N THR A 293 -26.17 -14.42 12.66
CA THR A 293 -26.49 -15.58 11.82
C THR A 293 -25.23 -16.33 11.40
N ASP A 294 -25.39 -17.56 10.91
CA ASP A 294 -24.31 -18.31 10.23
C ASP A 294 -24.36 -18.14 8.70
N TYR A 295 -25.19 -17.22 8.20
CA TYR A 295 -25.39 -17.02 6.77
C TYR A 295 -24.31 -16.09 6.19
N THR A 296 -23.58 -16.58 5.20
CA THR A 296 -22.59 -15.82 4.44
C THR A 296 -23.05 -15.66 2.99
N VAL A 297 -23.13 -14.42 2.50
CA VAL A 297 -23.65 -14.14 1.17
C VAL A 297 -22.74 -14.71 0.10
N GLY A 298 -23.30 -15.53 -0.79
CA GLY A 298 -22.55 -16.12 -1.91
C GLY A 298 -21.63 -17.28 -1.54
N VAL A 299 -21.65 -17.74 -0.29
CA VAL A 299 -20.89 -18.92 0.17
C VAL A 299 -21.88 -20.01 0.63
N PRO A 300 -21.85 -21.21 0.04
CA PRO A 300 -22.77 -22.30 0.40
C PRO A 300 -22.56 -22.86 1.82
N ASP A 301 -21.31 -22.86 2.29
CA ASP A 301 -20.92 -23.32 3.62
C ASP A 301 -19.73 -22.51 4.14
N TYR A 302 -19.95 -21.78 5.23
CA TYR A 302 -18.97 -20.90 5.84
C TYR A 302 -17.76 -21.66 6.42
N HIS A 303 -17.95 -22.89 6.91
CA HIS A 303 -16.86 -23.69 7.49
C HIS A 303 -15.91 -24.30 6.42
N HIS A 304 -16.18 -24.06 5.14
CA HIS A 304 -15.40 -24.57 4.02
C HIS A 304 -14.62 -23.50 3.25
N ILE A 305 -14.53 -22.27 3.75
CA ILE A 305 -13.66 -21.23 3.16
C ILE A 305 -12.24 -21.39 3.71
N GLY A 306 -11.53 -22.44 3.25
CA GLY A 306 -10.15 -22.77 3.65
C GLY A 306 -9.11 -21.68 3.39
#